data_AF-U6F1I7-F1
#
_entry.id   AF-U6F1I7-F1
#
_cell.length_a   1.000
_cell.length_b   1.000
_cell.length_c   1.000
_cell.angle_alpha   90.00
_cell.angle_beta   90.00
_cell.angle_gamma   90.00
#
_symmetry.space_group_name_H-M   'P 1'
#
loop_
_entity.id
_entity.type
_entity.pdbx_description
1 polymer ?
#
loop_
_entity_poly.entity_id
_entity_poly.type
_entity_poly.pdbx_seq_one_letter_code
_entity_poly.pdbx_strand_id
1 'polypeptide(L)'
;MLESSKVLKVVSSLVIGLSLVGVGANAVQATSFVAPKLGTAEVAPTNPSIKKGDKIFFVVKDTKNQKVTVYNKNAKKTSKKVAMGSTYTAKAVKKVHSTKIVRINKSQWLNTKDVVKD
;
A
#
# COMPACT_ATOMS: atom_id res chain seq x y z
N MET A 1 51.12 -24.66 36.47
CA MET A 1 50.46 -25.93 36.83
C MET A 1 48.97 -25.68 36.98
N LEU A 2 48.16 -26.15 36.02
CA LEU A 2 46.93 -26.89 36.30
C LEU A 2 46.50 -27.56 34.99
N GLU A 3 46.88 -28.82 34.88
CA GLU A 3 46.40 -29.79 33.90
C GLU A 3 44.87 -29.81 33.94
N SER A 4 44.20 -29.55 32.82
CA SER A 4 42.75 -29.75 32.73
C SER A 4 42.47 -31.16 32.26
N SER A 5 42.14 -31.99 33.23
CA SER A 5 41.79 -33.39 33.16
C SER A 5 40.62 -33.65 32.21
N LYS A 6 40.90 -34.44 31.17
CA LYS A 6 40.11 -35.57 30.65
C LYS A 6 38.67 -35.65 31.23
N VAL A 7 37.66 -35.20 30.48
CA VAL A 7 36.25 -35.44 30.84
C VAL A 7 35.67 -36.52 29.93
N LEU A 8 35.37 -37.63 30.60
CA LEU A 8 34.61 -38.83 30.24
C LEU A 8 33.83 -38.86 28.91
N LYS A 9 34.13 -39.92 28.15
CA LYS A 9 33.17 -40.63 27.29
C LYS A 9 32.04 -41.21 28.15
N VAL A 10 30.79 -40.93 27.80
CA VAL A 10 29.65 -41.84 28.06
C VAL A 10 28.81 -41.93 26.81
N VAL A 11 28.77 -43.16 26.28
CA VAL A 11 27.93 -43.64 25.19
C VAL A 11 26.59 -44.03 25.80
N SER A 12 25.46 -43.59 25.22
CA SER A 12 24.26 -44.43 25.14
C SER A 12 23.28 -43.85 24.13
N SER A 13 23.16 -44.63 23.05
CA SER A 13 22.21 -44.57 21.95
C SER A 13 20.78 -44.20 22.34
N LEU A 14 20.21 -43.23 21.63
CA LEU A 14 18.80 -43.25 21.30
C LEU A 14 18.66 -43.28 19.78
N VAL A 15 18.63 -44.50 19.23
CA VAL A 15 18.21 -44.75 17.85
C VAL A 15 16.69 -44.66 17.85
N ILE A 16 16.15 -43.51 17.45
CA ILE A 16 14.75 -43.43 17.06
C ILE A 16 14.71 -43.79 15.57
N GLY A 17 14.62 -45.10 15.31
CA GLY A 17 14.28 -45.62 14.01
C GLY A 17 12.85 -45.19 13.67
N LEU A 18 12.71 -44.14 12.87
CA LEU A 18 11.46 -43.86 12.17
C LEU A 18 11.49 -44.59 10.83
N SER A 19 11.30 -45.91 10.87
CA SER A 19 10.95 -46.67 9.67
C SER A 19 9.45 -46.48 9.41
N LEU A 20 9.10 -45.37 8.78
CA LEU A 20 7.82 -45.20 8.08
C LEU A 20 8.14 -45.18 6.58
N VAL A 21 8.08 -46.35 5.94
CA VAL A 21 6.92 -46.83 5.18
C VAL A 21 6.73 -46.03 3.89
N GLY A 22 7.00 -46.72 2.79
CA GLY A 22 6.26 -46.59 1.54
C GLY A 22 6.56 -45.33 0.74
N VAL A 23 7.38 -45.48 -0.28
CA VAL A 23 7.36 -44.62 -1.47
C VAL A 23 6.03 -44.88 -2.20
N GLY A 24 4.94 -44.38 -1.62
CA GLY A 24 3.69 -44.15 -2.33
C GLY A 24 3.80 -42.76 -2.90
N ALA A 25 4.25 -42.65 -4.15
CA ALA A 25 4.19 -41.43 -4.92
C ALA A 25 2.73 -41.05 -5.14
N ASN A 26 2.12 -40.44 -4.13
CA ASN A 26 0.91 -39.66 -4.32
C ASN A 26 1.39 -38.34 -4.89
N ALA A 27 1.41 -38.26 -6.22
CA ALA A 27 1.46 -36.98 -6.90
C ALA A 27 0.27 -36.17 -6.39
N VAL A 28 0.53 -35.25 -5.46
CA VAL A 28 -0.45 -34.27 -5.03
C VAL A 28 -0.68 -33.39 -6.25
N GLN A 29 -1.73 -33.71 -7.00
CA GLN A 29 -2.16 -32.90 -8.11
C GLN A 29 -2.57 -31.56 -7.50
N ALA A 30 -1.70 -30.55 -7.67
CA ALA A 30 -1.98 -29.20 -7.26
C ALA A 30 -3.28 -28.79 -7.95
N THR A 31 -4.35 -28.66 -7.16
CA THR A 31 -5.60 -28.10 -7.63
C THR A 31 -5.28 -26.70 -8.11
N SER A 32 -5.38 -26.50 -9.42
CA SER A 32 -5.10 -25.22 -10.04
C SER A 32 -6.01 -24.18 -9.40
N PHE A 33 -5.44 -23.25 -8.65
CA PHE A 33 -6.15 -22.08 -8.18
C PHE A 33 -6.52 -21.27 -9.41
N VAL A 34 -7.78 -21.36 -9.83
CA VAL A 34 -8.36 -20.35 -10.71
C VAL A 34 -8.47 -19.10 -9.85
N ALA A 35 -7.46 -18.22 -9.95
CA ALA A 35 -7.50 -16.92 -9.31
C ALA A 35 -8.82 -16.24 -9.72
N PRO A 36 -9.65 -15.79 -8.75
CA PRO A 36 -10.87 -15.07 -9.05
C PRO A 36 -10.53 -13.92 -9.98
N LYS A 37 -11.18 -13.87 -11.15
CA LYS A 37 -11.00 -12.76 -12.07
C LYS A 37 -11.39 -11.50 -11.32
N LEU A 38 -10.41 -10.61 -11.11
CA LEU A 38 -10.67 -9.28 -10.55
C LEU A 38 -11.76 -8.66 -11.41
N GLY A 39 -12.87 -8.26 -10.78
CA GLY A 39 -13.96 -7.57 -11.47
C GLY A 39 -13.41 -6.40 -12.28
N THR A 40 -14.08 -6.07 -13.40
CA THR A 40 -13.70 -4.93 -14.23
C THR A 40 -13.53 -3.71 -13.34
N ALA A 41 -12.37 -3.05 -13.44
CA ALA A 41 -12.07 -1.86 -12.66
C ALA A 41 -13.24 -0.87 -12.78
N GLU A 42 -13.96 -0.66 -11.69
CA GLU A 42 -15.02 0.34 -11.65
C GLU A 42 -14.35 1.68 -11.93
N VAL A 43 -14.71 2.30 -13.05
CA VAL A 43 -14.23 3.63 -13.41
C VAL A 43 -14.83 4.56 -12.37
N ALA A 44 -14.05 4.86 -11.32
CA ALA A 44 -14.46 5.77 -10.28
C ALA A 44 -14.99 7.06 -10.93
N PRO A 45 -16.19 7.53 -10.56
CA PRO A 45 -16.79 8.71 -11.17
C PRO A 45 -15.78 9.86 -11.10
N THR A 46 -15.40 10.38 -12.28
CA THR A 46 -14.24 11.27 -12.47
C THR A 46 -14.41 12.68 -11.86
N ASN A 47 -15.34 12.85 -10.93
CA ASN A 47 -15.50 14.08 -10.18
C ASN A 47 -16.33 13.82 -8.91
N PRO A 48 -15.74 13.26 -7.84
CA PRO A 48 -16.43 13.28 -6.56
C PRO A 48 -16.73 14.74 -6.22
N SER A 49 -17.98 15.07 -5.93
CA SER A 49 -18.33 16.38 -5.39
C SER A 49 -17.77 16.47 -3.97
N ILE A 50 -16.47 16.73 -3.84
CA ILE A 50 -15.77 16.84 -2.56
C ILE A 50 -16.40 17.99 -1.75
N LYS A 51 -16.84 17.66 -0.55
CA LYS A 51 -17.38 18.60 0.43
C LYS A 51 -16.37 18.76 1.58
N LYS A 52 -16.56 19.82 2.36
CA LYS A 52 -15.80 20.00 3.61
C LYS A 52 -16.07 18.81 4.54
N GLY A 53 -15.01 18.25 5.12
CA GLY A 53 -15.09 17.08 6.01
C GLY A 53 -14.89 15.74 5.30
N ASP A 54 -14.97 15.68 3.97
CA ASP A 54 -14.70 14.43 3.24
C ASP A 54 -13.25 14.00 3.45
N LYS A 55 -13.06 12.69 3.67
CA LYS A 55 -11.75 12.06 3.52
C LYS A 55 -11.45 11.92 2.04
N ILE A 56 -10.25 12.34 1.66
CA ILE A 56 -9.77 12.31 0.29
C ILE A 56 -8.38 11.68 0.25
N PHE A 57 -8.13 10.92 -0.81
CA PHE A 57 -6.81 10.42 -1.16
C PHE A 57 -6.43 10.90 -2.55
N PHE A 58 -5.13 11.04 -2.80
CA PHE A 58 -4.64 11.45 -4.10
C PHE A 58 -4.55 10.28 -5.05
N VAL A 59 -5.04 10.48 -6.27
CA VAL A 59 -4.84 9.53 -7.36
C VAL A 59 -3.91 10.17 -8.37
N VAL A 60 -2.71 9.60 -8.48
CA VAL A 60 -1.77 9.99 -9.52
C VAL A 60 -1.99 9.07 -10.71
N LYS A 61 -2.32 9.65 -11.86
CA LYS A 61 -2.46 8.89 -13.11
C LYS A 61 -1.12 8.41 -13.67
N ASP A 62 -0.04 9.11 -13.34
CA ASP A 62 1.32 8.76 -13.74
C ASP A 62 1.99 7.85 -12.69
N THR A 63 2.09 6.55 -12.98
CA THR A 63 2.71 5.54 -12.12
C THR A 63 4.23 5.73 -11.97
N LYS A 64 4.89 6.48 -12.87
CA LYS A 64 6.33 6.78 -12.79
C LYS A 64 6.60 7.96 -11.85
N ASN A 65 5.70 8.93 -11.80
CA ASN A 65 5.79 10.11 -10.95
C ASN A 65 4.63 10.19 -9.98
N GLN A 66 4.66 9.36 -8.92
CA GLN A 66 3.65 9.24 -7.87
C GLN A 66 3.53 10.48 -6.94
N LYS A 67 3.54 11.70 -7.51
CA LYS A 67 3.52 12.98 -6.80
C LYS A 67 2.51 13.95 -7.42
N VAL A 68 1.60 14.50 -6.62
CA VAL A 68 0.65 15.55 -7.04
C VAL A 68 1.23 16.93 -6.74
N THR A 69 1.00 17.88 -7.64
CA THR A 69 1.42 19.28 -7.47
C THR A 69 0.53 20.00 -6.47
N VAL A 70 1.13 20.68 -5.50
CA VAL A 70 0.42 21.52 -4.53
C VAL A 70 0.15 22.91 -5.13
N TYR A 71 -1.04 23.41 -4.91
CA TYR A 71 -1.50 24.73 -5.29
C TYR A 71 -1.59 25.66 -4.07
N ASN A 72 -1.57 26.96 -4.32
CA ASN A 72 -1.90 27.98 -3.32
C ASN A 72 -3.40 28.34 -3.37
N LYS A 73 -3.81 29.28 -2.50
CA LYS A 73 -5.21 29.77 -2.44
C LYS A 73 -5.73 30.35 -3.77
N ASN A 74 -4.86 30.73 -4.71
CA ASN A 74 -5.25 31.34 -5.98
C ASN A 74 -5.17 30.34 -7.15
N ALA A 75 -5.12 29.04 -6.86
CA ALA A 75 -4.90 28.00 -7.86
C ALA A 75 -3.63 28.18 -8.70
N LYS A 76 -2.59 28.84 -8.16
CA LYS A 76 -1.26 28.83 -8.76
C LYS A 76 -0.48 27.63 -8.24
N LYS A 77 0.18 26.91 -9.15
CA LYS A 77 1.09 25.81 -8.81
C LYS A 77 2.21 26.31 -7.91
N THR A 78 2.62 25.48 -6.96
CA THR A 78 3.76 25.72 -6.09
C THR A 78 4.86 24.72 -6.43
N SER A 79 6.07 24.94 -5.91
CA SER A 79 7.17 23.97 -6.00
C SER A 79 6.96 22.73 -5.13
N LYS A 80 5.97 22.74 -4.23
CA LYS A 80 5.68 21.63 -3.33
C LYS A 80 4.91 20.53 -4.05
N LYS A 81 5.24 19.28 -3.71
CA LYS A 81 4.55 18.09 -4.17
C LYS A 81 4.18 17.20 -3.00
N VAL A 82 3.06 16.49 -3.11
CA VAL A 82 2.61 15.49 -2.13
C VAL A 82 2.67 14.11 -2.77
N ALA A 83 3.09 13.10 -2.01
CA ALA A 83 3.15 11.73 -2.51
C ALA A 83 1.75 11.11 -2.61
N MET A 84 1.59 10.18 -3.55
CA MET A 84 0.39 9.34 -3.66
C MET A 84 0.20 8.48 -2.39
N GLY A 85 -1.04 8.13 -2.07
CA GLY A 85 -1.37 7.28 -0.91
C GLY A 85 -1.47 8.02 0.43
N SER A 86 -1.21 9.32 0.46
CA SER A 86 -1.46 10.13 1.65
C SER A 86 -2.94 10.52 1.74
N THR A 87 -3.56 10.23 2.89
CA THR A 87 -4.96 10.57 3.17
C THR A 87 -5.06 11.92 3.87
N TYR A 88 -5.99 12.76 3.43
CA TYR A 88 -6.26 14.06 4.02
C TYR A 88 -7.75 14.28 4.21
N THR A 89 -8.10 15.13 5.18
CA THR A 89 -9.47 15.63 5.33
C THR A 89 -9.61 16.95 4.59
N ALA A 90 -10.62 17.05 3.72
CA ALA A 90 -10.93 18.28 3.00
C ALA A 90 -11.37 19.39 3.98
N LYS A 91 -10.53 20.42 4.15
CA LYS A 91 -10.82 21.55 5.06
C LYS A 91 -11.73 22.60 4.42
N ALA A 92 -11.60 22.79 3.10
CA ALA A 92 -12.40 23.74 2.32
C ALA A 92 -12.31 23.38 0.83
N VAL A 93 -13.33 23.74 0.05
CA VAL A 93 -13.33 23.56 -1.41
C VAL A 93 -13.75 24.88 -2.05
N LYS A 94 -13.09 25.28 -3.12
CA LYS A 94 -13.47 26.48 -3.89
C LYS A 94 -13.09 26.36 -5.35
N LYS A 95 -13.69 27.23 -6.18
CA LYS A 95 -13.40 27.34 -7.61
C LYS A 95 -12.66 28.66 -7.87
N VAL A 96 -11.57 28.60 -8.61
CA VAL A 96 -10.73 29.74 -8.99
C VAL A 96 -10.42 29.61 -10.48
N HIS A 97 -10.81 30.60 -11.30
CA HIS A 97 -10.59 30.60 -12.76
C HIS A 97 -10.93 29.24 -13.42
N SER A 98 -12.13 28.72 -13.14
CA SER A 98 -12.61 27.41 -13.62
C SER A 98 -11.94 26.16 -13.05
N THR A 99 -10.93 26.31 -12.19
CA THR A 99 -10.28 25.19 -11.49
C THR A 99 -10.87 25.01 -10.10
N LYS A 100 -11.40 23.82 -9.81
CA LYS A 100 -11.83 23.44 -8.45
C LYS A 100 -10.62 22.96 -7.65
N ILE A 101 -10.43 23.52 -6.46
CA ILE A 101 -9.35 23.17 -5.55
C ILE A 101 -9.87 22.85 -4.15
N VAL A 102 -9.26 21.88 -3.50
CA VAL A 102 -9.53 21.46 -2.12
C VAL A 102 -8.35 21.80 -1.22
N ARG A 103 -8.63 22.38 -0.05
CA ARG A 103 -7.64 22.70 0.97
C ARG A 103 -7.40 21.48 1.84
N ILE A 104 -6.16 21.05 1.91
CA ILE A 104 -5.72 19.97 2.81
C ILE A 104 -5.03 20.51 4.07
N ASN A 105 -4.39 21.68 3.98
CA ASN A 105 -3.70 22.32 5.10
C ASN A 105 -3.74 23.85 5.00
N LYS A 106 -3.11 24.59 5.94
CA LYS A 106 -3.16 26.06 6.05
C LYS A 106 -3.03 26.76 4.68
N SER A 107 -1.96 26.50 3.93
CA SER A 107 -1.71 27.15 2.63
C SER A 107 -1.65 26.18 1.46
N GLN A 108 -1.94 24.89 1.70
CA GLN A 108 -1.81 23.84 0.70
C GLN A 108 -3.17 23.44 0.14
N TRP A 109 -3.28 23.57 -1.16
CA TRP A 109 -4.47 23.24 -1.94
C TRP A 109 -4.12 22.22 -3.01
N LEU A 110 -5.10 21.42 -3.42
CA LEU A 110 -4.94 20.40 -4.44
C LEU A 110 -6.08 20.48 -5.43
N ASN A 111 -5.81 20.10 -6.67
CA ASN A 111 -6.82 20.10 -7.71
C ASN A 111 -7.80 18.95 -7.47
N THR A 112 -9.10 19.20 -7.56
CA THR A 112 -10.11 18.16 -7.35
C THR A 112 -10.05 17.03 -8.39
N LYS A 113 -9.38 17.26 -9.52
CA LYS A 113 -9.15 16.22 -10.56
C LYS A 113 -8.08 15.20 -10.19
N ASP A 114 -7.21 15.55 -9.24
CA ASP A 114 -6.07 14.73 -8.81
C ASP A 114 -6.34 14.04 -7.46
N VAL A 115 -7.58 14.14 -6.97
CA VAL A 115 -8.07 13.56 -5.71
C VAL A 115 -9.29 12.71 -5.96
N VAL A 116 -9.42 11.67 -5.15
CA VAL A 116 -10.60 10.83 -5.08
C VAL A 116 -11.07 10.81 -3.63
N LYS A 117 -12.37 10.63 -3.45
CA LYS A 117 -13.00 10.50 -2.14
C LYS A 117 -12.88 9.05 -1.67
N ASP A 118 -12.60 8.88 -0.39
CA ASP A 118 -12.69 7.59 0.32
C ASP A 118 -14.13 7.16 0.54
#